data_AF-A0A975EEG3-F1
#
_entry.id   AF-A0A975EEG3-F1
#
_cell.length_a   1.000
_cell.length_b   1.000
_cell.length_c   1.000
_cell.angle_alpha   90.00
_cell.angle_beta   90.00
_cell.angle_gamma   90.00
#
_symmetry.space_group_name_H-M   'P 1'
#
loop_
_entity.id
_entity.type
_entity.pdbx_description
1 polymer ?
#
loop_
_entity_poly.entity_id
_entity_poly.type
_entity_poly.pdbx_seq_one_letter_code
_entity_poly.pdbx_strand_id
1 'polypeptide(L)'
;MTYIAPTLATTFAALLPEGAQSALGRLGGGFIRTRIKICGLTREDQVDAAVAAGADAIGFVLYAKSPRAVTVQRAAELAKRLPPFVTPVLLVVNANATEVIAACSMIAGATVQFHGDESPEDCHLATLESKRPWVRAARIPLDDTAASFDLVQFANDYSNAQAILLDAHVDGFGGSGKAFNWSLLPPSVNAHLVLSGGLTPANVGDGIALVRPRCKTLAVDVSSGVETVDAQGKPLKGIKDPIKIQQFVAAVRAADNQRIQSPAD
;
A
#
# COMPACT_ATOMS: atom_id res chain seq x y z
N MET A 1 1.08 -48.50 -24.11
CA MET A 1 -0.21 -47.87 -23.75
C MET A 1 0.11 -46.48 -23.23
N THR A 2 -0.05 -45.48 -24.09
CA THR A 2 0.32 -44.09 -23.82
C THR A 2 -0.94 -43.27 -23.97
N TYR A 3 -1.40 -42.68 -22.87
CA TYR A 3 -2.63 -41.90 -22.81
C TYR A 3 -2.30 -40.45 -23.23
N ILE A 4 -2.82 -40.01 -24.38
CA ILE A 4 -2.71 -38.61 -24.83
C ILE A 4 -4.07 -37.96 -24.54
N ALA A 5 -4.09 -36.97 -23.65
CA ALA A 5 -5.27 -36.17 -23.36
C ALA A 5 -5.48 -35.11 -24.48
N PRO A 6 -6.70 -34.89 -24.99
CA PRO A 6 -6.97 -33.79 -25.91
C PRO A 6 -7.15 -32.47 -25.15
N THR A 7 -6.57 -31.41 -25.73
CA THR A 7 -6.60 -30.02 -25.29
C THR A 7 -8.03 -29.42 -25.38
N LEU A 8 -8.64 -29.19 -24.22
CA LEU A 8 -9.91 -28.48 -24.00
C LEU A 8 -9.77 -26.95 -24.12
N ALA A 9 -9.03 -26.46 -25.13
CA ALA A 9 -8.77 -25.03 -25.30
C ALA A 9 -9.47 -24.40 -26.53
N THR A 10 -10.09 -25.20 -27.40
CA THR A 10 -10.49 -24.69 -28.74
C THR A 10 -11.99 -24.55 -28.97
N THR A 11 -12.86 -24.84 -28.00
CA THR A 11 -14.32 -24.93 -28.26
C THR A 11 -15.20 -23.86 -27.60
N PHE A 12 -14.62 -22.80 -27.01
CA PHE A 12 -15.42 -21.67 -26.49
C PHE A 12 -15.30 -20.37 -27.30
N ALA A 13 -14.37 -20.29 -28.26
CA ALA A 13 -14.13 -19.07 -29.04
C ALA A 13 -15.14 -18.84 -30.18
N ALA A 14 -15.99 -19.81 -30.51
CA ALA A 14 -16.85 -19.78 -31.70
C ALA A 14 -18.31 -19.32 -31.47
N LEU A 15 -18.67 -18.83 -30.28
CA LEU A 15 -20.04 -18.42 -29.94
C LEU A 15 -20.18 -16.96 -29.46
N LEU A 16 -19.13 -16.15 -29.59
CA LEU A 16 -19.19 -14.75 -29.20
C LEU A 16 -19.52 -13.87 -30.43
N PRO A 17 -20.49 -12.94 -30.33
CA PRO A 17 -20.81 -12.02 -31.43
C PRO A 17 -19.60 -11.16 -31.80
N GLU A 18 -19.48 -10.77 -33.08
CA GLU A 18 -18.33 -10.10 -33.71
C GLU A 18 -17.87 -8.76 -33.07
N GLY A 19 -18.49 -8.30 -31.98
CA GLY A 19 -18.02 -7.17 -31.15
C GLY A 19 -17.16 -7.57 -29.94
N ALA A 20 -17.32 -8.79 -29.41
CA ALA A 20 -16.70 -9.18 -28.13
C ALA A 20 -15.20 -9.46 -28.25
N GLN A 21 -14.73 -9.89 -29.43
CA GLN A 21 -13.31 -10.11 -29.69
C GLN A 21 -12.51 -8.80 -29.70
N SER A 22 -13.13 -7.67 -30.08
CA SER A 22 -12.50 -6.35 -30.05
C SER A 22 -12.30 -5.79 -28.63
N ALA A 23 -13.15 -6.20 -27.67
CA ALA A 23 -13.02 -5.85 -26.25
C ALA A 23 -11.95 -6.71 -25.56
N LEU A 24 -11.83 -7.98 -25.94
CA LEU A 24 -10.82 -8.90 -25.39
C LEU A 24 -9.42 -8.68 -26.00
N GLY A 25 -9.32 -8.28 -27.27
CA GLY A 25 -8.04 -7.97 -27.94
C GLY A 25 -7.37 -6.66 -27.47
N ARG A 26 -8.11 -5.75 -26.84
CA ARG A 26 -7.59 -4.50 -26.26
C ARG A 26 -7.10 -4.64 -24.80
N LEU A 27 -7.24 -5.82 -24.21
CA LEU A 27 -6.84 -6.14 -22.83
C LEU A 27 -5.46 -6.82 -22.75
N GLY A 28 -4.54 -6.47 -23.66
CA GLY A 28 -3.19 -7.05 -23.78
C GLY A 28 -2.24 -6.83 -22.59
N GLY A 29 -2.74 -6.31 -21.47
CA GLY A 29 -2.12 -6.33 -20.16
C GLY A 29 -3.23 -6.12 -19.14
N GLY A 30 -3.62 -7.17 -18.41
CA GLY A 30 -4.77 -7.13 -17.50
C GLY A 30 -4.76 -5.88 -16.63
N PHE A 31 -5.80 -5.06 -16.71
CA PHE A 31 -5.93 -3.87 -15.89
C PHE A 31 -6.01 -4.28 -14.42
N ILE A 32 -4.93 -4.10 -13.67
CA ILE A 32 -4.91 -4.32 -12.22
C ILE A 32 -5.34 -3.02 -11.55
N ARG A 33 -6.40 -3.03 -10.73
CA ARG A 33 -6.80 -1.84 -9.95
C ARG A 33 -5.69 -1.43 -8.97
N THR A 34 -5.56 -0.14 -8.70
CA THR A 34 -4.68 0.37 -7.65
C THR A 34 -5.29 0.06 -6.28
N ARG A 35 -4.52 -0.60 -5.40
CA ARG A 35 -4.97 -0.97 -4.04
C ARG A 35 -4.78 0.20 -3.08
N ILE A 36 -5.63 0.29 -2.05
CA ILE A 36 -5.66 1.46 -1.16
C ILE A 36 -5.45 1.03 0.30
N LYS A 37 -4.46 1.62 0.96
CA LYS A 37 -4.25 1.53 2.40
C LYS A 37 -4.53 2.86 3.08
N ILE A 38 -5.30 2.84 4.17
CA ILE A 38 -5.46 3.98 5.07
C ILE A 38 -4.71 3.67 6.37
N CYS A 39 -3.78 4.52 6.79
CA CYS A 39 -2.82 4.22 7.85
C CYS A 39 -2.97 5.14 9.07
N GLY A 40 -2.69 4.60 10.26
CA GLY A 40 -2.69 5.34 11.52
C GLY A 40 -4.10 5.61 12.04
N LEU A 41 -4.99 4.62 11.94
CA LEU A 41 -6.34 4.69 12.50
C LEU A 41 -6.31 4.34 13.98
N THR A 42 -7.04 5.12 14.78
CA THR A 42 -7.00 5.03 16.25
C THR A 42 -8.37 4.77 16.89
N ARG A 43 -9.45 4.88 16.11
CA ARG A 43 -10.84 4.86 16.56
C ARG A 43 -11.74 4.08 15.61
N GLU A 44 -12.83 3.54 16.16
CA GLU A 44 -13.81 2.69 15.48
C GLU A 44 -14.46 3.40 14.30
N ASP A 45 -14.92 4.64 14.52
CA ASP A 45 -15.55 5.50 13.51
C ASP A 45 -14.67 5.70 12.27
N GLN A 46 -13.36 5.88 12.48
CA GLN A 46 -12.38 6.02 11.40
C GLN A 46 -12.17 4.71 10.64
N VAL A 47 -12.16 3.56 11.34
CA VAL A 47 -12.02 2.24 10.72
C VAL A 47 -13.23 1.95 9.85
N ASP A 48 -14.43 2.18 10.37
CA ASP A 48 -15.68 1.99 9.64
C ASP A 48 -15.74 2.87 8.39
N ALA A 49 -15.36 4.15 8.52
CA ALA A 49 -15.32 5.07 7.40
C ALA A 49 -14.33 4.61 6.30
N ALA A 50 -13.14 4.14 6.67
CA ALA A 50 -12.15 3.64 5.73
C ALA A 50 -12.62 2.36 5.01
N VAL A 51 -13.20 1.41 5.75
CA VAL A 51 -13.79 0.19 5.18
C VAL A 51 -14.94 0.53 4.23
N ALA A 52 -15.87 1.39 4.66
CA ALA A 52 -17.03 1.79 3.86
C ALA A 52 -16.63 2.54 2.58
N ALA A 53 -15.56 3.34 2.62
CA ALA A 53 -15.02 4.01 1.43
C ALA A 53 -14.41 3.00 0.44
N GLY A 54 -14.00 1.81 0.91
CA GLY A 54 -13.44 0.73 0.11
C GLY A 54 -11.92 0.65 0.15
N ALA A 55 -11.31 0.94 1.31
CA ALA A 55 -9.91 0.62 1.56
C ALA A 55 -9.67 -0.90 1.49
N ASP A 56 -8.53 -1.31 0.93
CA ASP A 56 -8.07 -2.70 0.87
C ASP A 56 -7.29 -3.10 2.14
N ALA A 57 -6.67 -2.14 2.82
CA ALA A 57 -5.87 -2.38 4.01
C ALA A 57 -6.00 -1.24 5.02
N ILE A 58 -5.90 -1.59 6.31
CA ILE A 58 -5.97 -0.65 7.43
C ILE A 58 -4.71 -0.75 8.27
N GLY A 59 -3.98 0.36 8.42
CA GLY A 59 -2.73 0.42 9.16
C GLY A 59 -2.90 0.84 10.62
N PHE A 60 -2.36 0.04 11.54
CA PHE A 60 -2.24 0.33 12.96
C PHE A 60 -0.76 0.59 13.30
N VAL A 61 -0.46 1.74 13.92
CA VAL A 61 0.91 2.13 14.23
C VAL A 61 1.27 1.63 15.63
N LEU A 62 2.15 0.63 15.69
CA LEU A 62 2.67 0.05 16.93
C LEU A 62 4.03 0.65 17.31
N TYR A 63 4.14 1.97 17.21
CA TYR A 63 5.35 2.72 17.56
C TYR A 63 5.00 3.87 18.49
N ALA A 64 5.32 3.72 19.78
CA ALA A 64 4.84 4.60 20.84
C ALA A 64 5.19 6.09 20.67
N LYS A 65 6.29 6.42 19.98
CA LYS A 65 6.66 7.83 19.71
C LYS A 65 5.82 8.48 18.60
N SER A 66 5.04 7.69 17.86
CA SER A 66 4.14 8.21 16.85
C SER A 66 2.93 8.88 17.49
N PRO A 67 2.47 10.04 16.98
CA PRO A 67 1.19 10.63 17.40
C PRO A 67 -0.03 9.82 16.93
N ARG A 68 0.20 8.76 16.14
CA ARG A 68 -0.82 7.84 15.63
C ARG A 68 -0.75 6.48 16.32
N ALA A 69 0.05 6.37 17.39
CA ALA A 69 0.31 5.11 18.06
C ALA A 69 -0.96 4.54 18.70
N VAL A 70 -1.11 3.22 18.61
CA VAL A 70 -2.06 2.43 19.39
C VAL A 70 -1.30 1.29 20.07
N THR A 71 -1.82 0.80 21.20
CA THR A 71 -1.32 -0.44 21.77
C THR A 71 -1.74 -1.63 20.91
N VAL A 72 -1.04 -2.76 21.03
CA VAL A 72 -1.43 -4.00 20.32
C VAL A 72 -2.84 -4.46 20.72
N GLN A 73 -3.22 -4.30 21.99
CA GLN A 73 -4.57 -4.61 22.48
C GLN A 73 -5.60 -3.74 21.76
N ARG A 74 -5.32 -2.43 21.63
CA ARG A 74 -6.21 -1.50 20.95
C ARG A 74 -6.28 -1.78 19.45
N ALA A 75 -5.16 -2.10 18.80
CA ALA A 75 -5.14 -2.52 17.41
C ALA A 75 -5.97 -3.80 17.20
N ALA A 76 -5.92 -4.76 18.13
CA ALA A 76 -6.71 -5.99 18.05
C ALA A 76 -8.21 -5.74 18.21
N GLU A 77 -8.62 -4.81 19.07
CA GLU A 77 -10.03 -4.38 19.18
C GLU A 77 -10.51 -3.76 17.86
N LEU A 78 -9.74 -2.83 17.29
CA LEU A 78 -10.07 -2.17 16.04
C LEU A 78 -10.09 -3.14 14.85
N ALA A 79 -9.16 -4.10 14.81
CA ALA A 79 -9.07 -5.10 13.75
C ALA A 79 -10.28 -6.04 13.69
N LYS A 80 -11.00 -6.27 14.80
CA LYS A 80 -12.25 -7.04 14.80
C LYS A 80 -13.36 -6.44 13.93
N ARG A 81 -13.24 -5.16 13.57
CA ARG A 81 -14.20 -4.46 12.72
C ARG A 81 -13.96 -4.69 11.22
N LEU A 82 -12.82 -5.26 10.85
CA LEU A 82 -12.46 -5.44 9.45
C LEU A 82 -13.24 -6.62 8.84
N PRO A 83 -13.86 -6.44 7.65
CA PRO A 83 -14.46 -7.55 6.93
C PRO A 83 -13.36 -8.47 6.34
N PRO A 84 -13.69 -9.70 5.91
CA PRO A 84 -12.70 -10.72 5.53
C PRO A 84 -11.67 -10.34 4.45
N PHE A 85 -11.98 -9.33 3.62
CA PHE A 85 -11.12 -8.91 2.51
C PHE A 85 -10.44 -7.55 2.73
N VAL A 86 -10.38 -7.09 3.98
CA VAL A 86 -9.62 -5.90 4.36
C VAL A 86 -8.47 -6.31 5.28
N THR A 87 -7.24 -6.11 4.83
CA THR A 87 -6.05 -6.59 5.52
C THR A 87 -5.66 -5.65 6.68
N PRO A 88 -5.54 -6.15 7.93
CA PRO A 88 -4.89 -5.39 8.99
C PRO A 88 -3.38 -5.31 8.74
N VAL A 89 -2.78 -4.13 8.90
CA VAL A 89 -1.35 -3.91 8.76
C VAL A 89 -0.78 -3.36 10.05
N LEU A 90 0.24 -4.04 10.61
CA LEU A 90 0.92 -3.61 11.83
C LEU A 90 2.21 -2.90 11.45
N LEU A 91 2.22 -1.58 11.60
CA LEU A 91 3.40 -0.76 11.36
C LEU A 91 4.28 -0.74 12.61
N VAL A 92 5.50 -1.23 12.47
CA VAL A 92 6.52 -1.25 13.52
C VAL A 92 7.75 -0.45 13.09
N VAL A 93 8.51 0.02 14.08
CA VAL A 93 9.77 0.74 13.88
C VAL A 93 10.78 0.18 14.87
N ASN A 94 11.77 -0.56 14.36
CA ASN A 94 12.86 -1.17 15.12
C ASN A 94 12.36 -2.00 16.32
N ALA A 95 11.19 -2.65 16.16
CA ALA A 95 10.66 -3.59 17.15
C ALA A 95 11.43 -4.91 17.06
N ASN A 96 11.64 -5.57 18.20
CA ASN A 96 12.33 -6.87 18.18
C ASN A 96 11.40 -8.00 17.68
N ALA A 97 11.99 -9.12 17.26
CA ALA A 97 11.23 -10.24 16.70
C ALA A 97 10.13 -10.76 17.65
N THR A 98 10.41 -10.86 18.95
CA THR A 98 9.45 -11.33 19.95
C THR A 98 8.22 -10.44 20.02
N GLU A 99 8.40 -9.11 20.01
CA GLU A 99 7.30 -8.13 20.00
C GLU A 99 6.45 -8.26 18.74
N VAL A 100 7.08 -8.37 17.57
CA VAL A 100 6.38 -8.51 16.29
C VAL A 100 5.58 -9.81 16.25
N ILE A 101 6.17 -10.93 16.66
CA ILE A 101 5.51 -12.25 16.70
C ILE A 101 4.32 -12.23 17.66
N ALA A 102 4.48 -11.65 18.85
CA ALA A 102 3.39 -11.51 19.81
C ALA A 102 2.25 -10.66 19.25
N ALA A 103 2.55 -9.54 18.60
CA ALA A 103 1.54 -8.68 18.01
C ALA A 103 0.75 -9.36 16.88
N CYS A 104 1.45 -10.07 16.00
CA CYS A 104 0.82 -10.83 14.92
C CYS A 104 0.00 -12.04 15.41
N SER A 105 0.22 -12.48 16.65
CA SER A 105 -0.57 -13.56 17.27
C SER A 105 -1.90 -13.04 17.84
N MET A 106 -1.97 -11.76 18.20
CA MET A 106 -3.21 -11.11 18.64
C MET A 106 -4.14 -10.71 17.48
N ILE A 107 -3.58 -10.56 16.29
CA ILE A 107 -4.29 -10.05 15.10
C ILE A 107 -4.02 -11.00 13.94
N ALA A 108 -4.84 -12.05 13.85
CA ALA A 108 -4.73 -13.04 12.79
C ALA A 108 -4.87 -12.39 11.40
N GLY A 109 -4.07 -12.86 10.43
CA GLY A 109 -4.09 -12.33 9.06
C GLY A 109 -3.39 -10.98 8.89
N ALA A 110 -2.76 -10.43 9.93
CA ALA A 110 -2.04 -9.17 9.80
C ALA A 110 -0.77 -9.29 8.96
N THR A 111 -0.56 -8.29 8.11
CA THR A 111 0.72 -8.04 7.44
C THR A 111 1.58 -7.11 8.28
N VAL A 112 2.87 -7.37 8.40
CA VAL A 112 3.80 -6.49 9.11
C VAL A 112 4.35 -5.43 8.16
N GLN A 113 4.39 -4.18 8.57
CA GLN A 113 5.05 -3.09 7.85
C GLN A 113 6.26 -2.63 8.66
N PHE A 114 7.46 -2.98 8.20
CA PHE A 114 8.73 -2.54 8.81
C PHE A 114 9.10 -1.17 8.28
N HIS A 115 9.10 -0.19 9.18
CA HIS A 115 9.20 1.22 8.83
C HIS A 115 10.43 1.92 9.43
N GLY A 116 11.29 1.17 10.11
CA GLY A 116 12.54 1.63 10.70
C GLY A 116 13.76 1.30 9.85
N ASP A 117 14.83 0.93 10.54
CA ASP A 117 16.15 0.56 10.04
C ASP A 117 16.34 -0.97 10.03
N GLU A 118 15.25 -1.74 10.12
CA GLU A 118 15.31 -3.20 10.18
C GLU A 118 16.00 -3.76 8.95
N SER A 119 16.97 -4.65 9.17
CA SER A 119 17.69 -5.37 8.12
C SER A 119 16.82 -6.48 7.50
N PRO A 120 17.23 -7.07 6.37
CA PRO A 120 16.54 -8.24 5.81
C PRO A 120 16.45 -9.41 6.81
N GLU A 121 17.48 -9.63 7.61
CA GLU A 121 17.53 -10.68 8.63
C GLU A 121 16.54 -10.40 9.76
N ASP A 122 16.48 -9.16 10.26
CA ASP A 122 15.51 -8.76 11.29
C ASP A 122 14.07 -9.01 10.80
N CYS A 123 13.77 -8.62 9.56
CA CYS A 123 12.46 -8.83 8.94
C CYS A 123 12.14 -10.32 8.83
N HIS A 124 13.12 -11.14 8.41
CA HIS A 124 12.98 -12.58 8.26
C HIS A 124 12.67 -13.26 9.61
N LEU A 125 13.44 -12.96 10.65
CA LEU A 125 13.26 -13.53 11.98
C LEU A 125 11.93 -13.10 12.61
N ALA A 126 11.61 -11.79 12.55
CA ALA A 126 10.38 -11.24 13.13
C ALA A 126 9.10 -11.75 12.46
N THR A 127 9.19 -12.30 11.24
CA THR A 127 8.05 -12.82 10.47
C THR A 127 7.98 -14.35 10.44
N LEU A 128 8.68 -15.01 11.37
CA LEU A 128 8.78 -16.48 11.45
C LEU A 128 9.33 -17.07 10.16
N GLU A 129 10.50 -16.61 9.74
CA GLU A 129 11.18 -17.02 8.49
C GLU A 129 10.34 -16.69 7.25
N SER A 130 9.78 -15.48 7.19
CA SER A 130 8.89 -15.02 6.12
C SER A 130 7.58 -15.81 5.97
N LYS A 131 7.17 -16.62 6.96
CA LYS A 131 5.86 -17.29 6.97
C LYS A 131 4.70 -16.31 7.15
N ARG A 132 4.97 -15.13 7.72
CA ARG A 132 4.01 -14.01 7.78
C ARG A 132 4.32 -12.99 6.67
N PRO A 133 3.30 -12.49 5.95
CA PRO A 133 3.52 -11.47 4.93
C PRO A 133 4.02 -10.18 5.55
N TRP A 134 4.95 -9.50 4.88
CA TRP A 134 5.47 -8.22 5.32
C TRP A 134 5.79 -7.28 4.15
N VAL A 135 5.82 -5.99 4.46
CA VAL A 135 6.13 -4.88 3.56
C VAL A 135 7.29 -4.10 4.16
N ARG A 136 8.21 -3.63 3.31
CA ARG A 136 9.36 -2.81 3.74
C ARG A 136 9.19 -1.36 3.29
N ALA A 137 9.32 -0.41 4.21
CA ALA A 137 9.39 1.00 3.83
C ALA A 137 10.81 1.39 3.36
N ALA A 138 10.91 1.90 2.14
CA ALA A 138 12.03 2.68 1.64
C ALA A 138 11.75 4.17 1.94
N ARG A 139 12.58 4.79 2.79
CA ARG A 139 12.47 6.22 3.12
C ARG A 139 13.29 7.03 2.13
N ILE A 140 12.62 7.55 1.10
CA ILE A 140 13.22 8.28 -0.02
C ILE A 140 13.54 9.72 0.41
N PRO A 141 14.79 10.20 0.27
CA PRO A 141 15.14 11.60 0.56
C PRO A 141 14.21 12.60 -0.16
N LEU A 142 13.97 13.75 0.47
CA LEU A 142 13.11 14.81 -0.08
C LEU A 142 13.87 15.82 -0.93
N ASP A 143 15.19 15.84 -0.83
CA ASP A 143 16.08 16.73 -1.58
C ASP A 143 16.56 16.06 -2.88
N ASP A 144 17.42 16.75 -3.62
CA ASP A 144 17.97 16.25 -4.88
C ASP A 144 18.85 14.99 -4.69
N THR A 145 19.16 14.61 -3.44
CA THR A 145 19.83 13.33 -3.14
C THR A 145 18.88 12.14 -3.24
N ALA A 146 17.58 12.33 -3.46
CA ALA A 146 16.65 11.23 -3.71
C ALA A 146 17.10 10.30 -4.86
N ALA A 147 17.76 10.86 -5.88
CA ALA A 147 18.35 10.10 -6.99
C ALA A 147 19.53 9.20 -6.56
N SER A 148 20.15 9.47 -5.41
CA SER A 148 21.23 8.65 -4.85
C SER A 148 20.73 7.44 -4.05
N PHE A 149 19.43 7.40 -3.72
CA PHE A 149 18.85 6.22 -3.09
C PHE A 149 18.69 5.10 -4.13
N ASP A 150 19.52 4.07 -4.03
CA ASP A 150 19.45 2.92 -4.92
C ASP A 150 18.23 2.03 -4.58
N LEU A 151 17.07 2.43 -5.10
CA LEU A 151 15.83 1.70 -4.91
C LEU A 151 15.85 0.32 -5.57
N VAL A 152 16.66 0.12 -6.62
CA VAL A 152 16.77 -1.18 -7.30
C VAL A 152 17.51 -2.16 -6.40
N GLN A 153 18.65 -1.76 -5.85
CA GLN A 153 19.38 -2.56 -4.86
C GLN A 153 18.54 -2.79 -3.60
N PHE A 154 17.87 -1.76 -3.08
CA PHE A 154 16.99 -1.91 -1.92
C PHE A 154 15.88 -2.94 -2.18
N ALA A 155 15.22 -2.88 -3.34
CA ALA A 155 14.20 -3.87 -3.69
C ALA A 155 14.76 -5.30 -3.82
N ASN A 156 16.03 -5.43 -4.24
CA ASN A 156 16.72 -6.72 -4.33
C ASN A 156 17.06 -7.28 -2.93
N ASP A 157 17.61 -6.44 -2.05
CA ASP A 157 17.97 -6.81 -0.67
C ASP A 157 16.75 -7.25 0.16
N TYR A 158 15.60 -6.62 -0.09
CA TYR A 158 14.33 -6.95 0.56
C TYR A 158 13.38 -7.72 -0.37
N SER A 159 13.91 -8.55 -1.26
CA SER A 159 13.11 -9.34 -2.24
C SER A 159 12.11 -10.32 -1.63
N ASN A 160 12.27 -10.67 -0.35
CA ASN A 160 11.31 -11.47 0.42
C ASN A 160 10.08 -10.67 0.91
N ALA A 161 10.09 -9.34 0.79
CA ALA A 161 8.95 -8.49 1.09
C ALA A 161 7.86 -8.68 0.03
N GLN A 162 6.58 -8.64 0.44
CA GLN A 162 5.45 -8.65 -0.48
C GLN A 162 5.36 -7.36 -1.31
N ALA A 163 5.86 -6.25 -0.77
CA ALA A 163 5.98 -4.98 -1.47
C ALA A 163 7.04 -4.08 -0.82
N ILE A 164 7.52 -3.10 -1.60
CA ILE A 164 8.32 -1.98 -1.11
C ILE A 164 7.42 -0.74 -1.05
N LEU A 165 7.30 -0.14 0.13
CA LEU A 165 6.56 1.09 0.36
C LEU A 165 7.50 2.28 0.23
N LEU A 166 7.20 3.19 -0.69
CA LEU A 166 7.97 4.41 -0.91
C LEU A 166 7.43 5.52 -0.02
N ASP A 167 8.15 5.88 1.05
CA ASP A 167 7.76 6.97 1.94
C ASP A 167 8.71 8.15 1.82
N ALA A 168 8.20 9.37 2.00
CA ALA A 168 9.02 10.57 2.03
C ALA A 168 9.84 10.64 3.33
N HIS A 169 11.16 10.72 3.21
CA HIS A 169 12.06 10.87 4.35
C HIS A 169 11.89 12.26 4.98
N VAL A 170 11.53 12.28 6.25
CA VAL A 170 11.50 13.47 7.10
C VAL A 170 12.17 13.16 8.42
N ASP A 171 12.65 14.19 9.13
CA ASP A 171 13.23 14.01 10.46
C ASP A 171 12.24 13.26 11.38
N GLY A 172 12.60 12.03 11.77
CA GLY A 172 11.76 11.10 12.55
C GLY A 172 11.21 9.91 11.75
N PHE A 173 10.20 9.22 12.31
CA PHE A 173 9.51 8.10 11.66
C PHE A 173 8.02 8.44 11.46
N GLY A 174 7.58 8.51 10.20
CA GLY A 174 6.18 8.73 9.80
C GLY A 174 5.90 10.06 9.09
N GLY A 175 4.86 10.07 8.25
CA GLY A 175 4.59 11.10 7.25
C GLY A 175 4.43 12.54 7.75
N SER A 176 5.11 13.46 7.06
CA SER A 176 5.08 14.92 7.24
C SER A 176 4.03 15.66 6.41
N GLY A 177 3.42 14.98 5.44
CA GLY A 177 2.56 15.63 4.45
C GLY A 177 3.28 16.16 3.19
N LYS A 178 4.61 16.08 3.13
CA LYS A 178 5.37 16.44 1.91
C LYS A 178 5.58 15.20 1.03
N ALA A 179 5.32 15.34 -0.26
CA ALA A 179 5.67 14.32 -1.26
C ALA A 179 7.12 14.51 -1.73
N PHE A 180 7.82 13.41 -1.97
CA PHE A 180 9.12 13.43 -2.66
C PHE A 180 8.91 13.56 -4.16
N ASN A 181 9.95 13.96 -4.90
CA ASN A 181 9.84 14.05 -6.35
C ASN A 181 9.83 12.64 -6.97
N TRP A 182 8.63 12.14 -7.26
CA TRP A 182 8.41 10.82 -7.86
C TRP A 182 9.11 10.64 -9.22
N SER A 183 9.46 11.71 -9.93
CA SER A 183 10.17 11.62 -11.21
C SER A 183 11.60 11.10 -11.06
N LEU A 184 12.15 11.18 -9.85
CA LEU A 184 13.51 10.72 -9.51
C LEU A 184 13.58 9.21 -9.26
N LEU A 185 12.43 8.52 -9.24
CA LEU A 185 12.43 7.06 -9.16
C LEU A 185 13.11 6.46 -10.41
N PRO A 186 13.74 5.28 -10.30
CA PRO A 186 14.25 4.56 -11.46
C PRO A 186 13.12 4.21 -12.45
N PRO A 187 13.43 4.03 -13.74
CA PRO A 187 12.43 3.74 -14.77
C PRO A 187 11.71 2.41 -14.56
N SER A 188 12.33 1.45 -13.86
CA SER A 188 11.74 0.16 -13.53
C SER A 188 12.32 -0.40 -12.22
N VAL A 189 11.45 -0.95 -11.38
CA VAL A 189 11.78 -1.68 -10.15
C VAL A 189 11.05 -3.02 -10.20
N ASN A 190 11.78 -4.12 -10.02
CA ASN A 190 11.25 -5.48 -10.07
C ASN A 190 10.46 -5.88 -8.80
N ALA A 191 9.62 -4.99 -8.28
CA ALA A 191 8.86 -5.16 -7.04
C ALA A 191 7.40 -4.70 -7.20
N HIS A 192 6.55 -5.17 -6.30
CA HIS A 192 5.27 -4.52 -6.02
C HIS A 192 5.55 -3.26 -5.20
N LEU A 193 4.98 -2.12 -5.59
CA LEU A 193 5.21 -0.85 -4.90
C LEU A 193 3.95 -0.37 -4.17
N VAL A 194 4.17 0.27 -3.04
CA VAL A 194 3.15 1.07 -2.33
C VAL A 194 3.61 2.52 -2.30
N LEU A 195 2.92 3.40 -3.02
CA LEU A 195 3.24 4.83 -2.98
C LEU A 195 2.68 5.46 -1.70
N SER A 196 3.54 6.06 -0.88
CA SER A 196 3.21 6.79 0.34
C SER A 196 3.87 8.19 0.28
N GLY A 197 4.02 8.86 1.41
CA GLY A 197 4.76 10.11 1.54
C GLY A 197 3.96 11.31 1.05
N GLY A 198 3.18 11.93 1.94
CA GLY A 198 2.49 13.19 1.62
C GLY A 198 1.35 13.08 0.59
N LEU A 199 0.81 11.88 0.38
CA LEU A 199 -0.37 11.71 -0.47
C LEU A 199 -1.60 12.40 0.13
N THR A 200 -2.39 13.01 -0.74
CA THR A 200 -3.66 13.71 -0.48
C THR A 200 -4.64 13.40 -1.61
N PRO A 201 -5.95 13.69 -1.45
CA PRO A 201 -6.90 13.57 -2.55
C PRO A 201 -6.51 14.38 -3.79
N ALA A 202 -5.76 15.48 -3.61
CA ALA A 202 -5.40 16.40 -4.69
C ALA A 202 -4.22 15.90 -5.55
N ASN A 203 -3.30 15.09 -5.00
CA ASN A 203 -2.07 14.70 -5.69
C ASN A 203 -1.94 13.20 -5.98
N VAL A 204 -2.82 12.35 -5.41
CA VAL A 204 -2.69 10.89 -5.56
C VAL A 204 -2.84 10.43 -7.02
N GLY A 205 -3.64 11.13 -7.83
CA GLY A 205 -3.81 10.81 -9.25
C GLY A 205 -2.50 10.95 -10.03
N ASP A 206 -1.79 12.06 -9.84
CA ASP A 206 -0.49 12.32 -10.48
C ASP A 206 0.55 11.28 -10.05
N GLY A 207 0.55 10.92 -8.76
CA GLY A 207 1.45 9.90 -8.21
C GLY A 207 1.20 8.53 -8.81
N ILE A 208 -0.07 8.13 -8.95
CA ILE A 208 -0.44 6.89 -9.62
C ILE A 208 0.05 6.91 -11.07
N ALA A 209 -0.24 7.98 -11.82
CA ALA A 209 0.13 8.10 -13.22
C ALA A 209 1.65 7.95 -13.44
N LEU A 210 2.46 8.58 -12.58
CA LEU A 210 3.92 8.60 -12.73
C LEU A 210 4.60 7.30 -12.26
N VAL A 211 4.12 6.68 -11.18
CA VAL A 211 4.79 5.54 -10.54
C VAL A 211 4.33 4.21 -11.11
N ARG A 212 3.08 4.11 -11.59
CA ARG A 212 2.51 2.87 -12.12
C ARG A 212 3.35 2.17 -13.19
N PRO A 213 3.93 2.83 -14.21
CA PRO A 213 4.71 2.14 -15.24
C PRO A 213 6.06 1.59 -14.75
N ARG A 214 6.47 1.93 -13.52
CA ARG A 214 7.81 1.63 -12.98
C ARG A 214 7.85 0.37 -12.12
N CYS A 215 6.76 -0.40 -11.99
CA CYS A 215 6.65 -1.51 -11.05
C CYS A 215 5.72 -2.64 -11.51
N LYS A 216 5.74 -3.78 -10.80
CA LYS A 216 4.86 -4.94 -11.08
C LYS A 216 3.39 -4.61 -10.85
N THR A 217 3.10 -4.04 -9.68
CA THR A 217 1.77 -3.56 -9.30
C THR A 217 1.92 -2.35 -8.39
N LEU A 218 0.89 -1.50 -8.36
CA LEU A 218 0.87 -0.32 -7.51
C LEU A 218 -0.27 -0.37 -6.50
N ALA A 219 0.05 -0.01 -5.27
CA ALA A 219 -0.88 0.41 -4.24
C ALA A 219 -0.54 1.84 -3.78
N VAL A 220 -1.46 2.46 -3.05
CA VAL A 220 -1.24 3.75 -2.38
C VAL A 220 -1.49 3.63 -0.88
N ASP A 221 -0.72 4.34 -0.07
CA ASP A 221 -0.87 4.44 1.39
C ASP A 221 -1.02 5.91 1.79
N VAL A 222 -2.09 6.22 2.52
CA VAL A 222 -2.33 7.58 3.02
C VAL A 222 -2.53 7.59 4.52
N SER A 223 -1.89 8.56 5.18
CA SER A 223 -2.08 8.81 6.60
C SER A 223 -2.49 10.25 6.88
N SER A 224 -1.55 11.21 6.81
CA SER A 224 -1.81 12.61 7.18
C SER A 224 -2.72 13.35 6.21
N GLY A 225 -2.70 13.01 4.91
CA GLY A 225 -3.51 13.69 3.90
C GLY A 225 -5.02 13.50 4.04
N VAL A 226 -5.45 12.58 4.91
CA VAL A 226 -6.86 12.34 5.25
C VAL A 226 -7.16 12.57 6.74
N GLU A 227 -6.30 13.33 7.43
CA GLU A 227 -6.55 13.75 8.82
C GLU A 227 -7.44 14.99 8.88
N THR A 228 -8.23 15.07 9.95
CA THR A 228 -9.01 16.27 10.31
C THR A 228 -8.04 17.40 10.62
N VAL A 229 -8.48 18.64 10.39
CA VAL A 229 -7.74 19.85 10.78
C VAL A 229 -8.51 20.57 11.88
N ASP A 230 -7.79 21.23 12.79
CA ASP A 230 -8.39 22.13 13.76
C ASP A 230 -8.87 23.44 13.11
N ALA A 231 -9.45 24.33 13.92
CA ALA A 231 -9.97 25.62 13.47
C ALA A 231 -8.88 26.55 12.89
N GLN A 232 -7.60 26.26 13.16
CA GLN A 232 -6.45 26.99 12.64
C GLN A 232 -5.82 26.30 11.42
N GLY A 233 -6.44 25.23 10.91
CA GLY A 233 -5.98 24.47 9.75
C GLY A 233 -4.83 23.49 10.06
N LYS A 234 -4.48 23.26 11.33
CA LYS A 234 -3.42 22.33 11.70
C LYS A 234 -3.97 20.90 11.80
N PRO A 235 -3.27 19.88 11.25
CA PRO A 235 -3.73 18.50 11.34
C PRO A 235 -3.85 18.00 12.79
N LEU A 236 -5.01 17.42 13.11
CA LEU A 236 -5.25 16.61 14.30
C LEU A 236 -4.70 15.20 14.04
N LYS A 237 -3.41 15.02 14.35
CA LYS A 237 -2.70 13.76 14.08
C LYS A 237 -3.42 12.58 14.74
N GLY A 238 -3.62 11.50 13.99
CA GLY A 238 -4.33 10.30 14.45
C GLY A 238 -5.85 10.38 14.38
N ILE A 239 -6.44 11.51 13.95
CA ILE A 239 -7.88 11.68 13.78
C ILE A 239 -8.20 11.81 12.29
N LYS A 240 -8.72 10.74 11.67
CA LYS A 240 -9.09 10.76 10.25
C LYS A 240 -10.40 11.50 10.00
N ASP A 241 -10.48 12.19 8.87
CA ASP A 241 -11.67 12.85 8.36
C ASP A 241 -12.38 11.91 7.34
N PRO A 242 -13.61 11.43 7.63
CA PRO A 242 -14.35 10.54 6.74
C PRO A 242 -14.55 11.10 5.34
N ILE A 243 -14.75 12.41 5.19
CA ILE A 243 -14.94 13.05 3.88
C ILE A 243 -13.64 13.02 3.10
N LYS A 244 -12.50 13.31 3.74
CA LYS A 244 -11.20 13.23 3.06
C LYS A 244 -10.83 11.80 2.68
N ILE A 245 -11.18 10.80 3.49
CA ILE A 245 -11.03 9.39 3.13
C ILE A 245 -11.81 9.08 1.84
N GLN A 246 -13.09 9.48 1.78
CA GLN A 246 -13.93 9.25 0.60
C GLN A 246 -13.36 9.96 -0.64
N GLN A 247 -12.94 11.21 -0.50
CA GLN A 247 -12.31 11.98 -1.57
C GLN A 247 -11.01 11.32 -2.07
N PHE A 248 -10.18 10.81 -1.14
CA PHE A 248 -8.96 10.10 -1.50
C PHE A 248 -9.25 8.84 -2.32
N VAL A 249 -10.19 8.01 -1.85
CA VAL A 249 -10.56 6.79 -2.56
C VAL A 249 -11.19 7.10 -3.92
N ALA A 250 -12.01 8.15 -4.00
CA ALA A 250 -12.59 8.60 -5.27
C ALA A 250 -11.50 9.07 -6.26
N ALA A 251 -10.50 9.81 -5.78
CA ALA A 251 -9.38 10.27 -6.61
C ALA A 251 -8.54 9.10 -7.15
N VAL A 252 -8.27 8.08 -6.33
CA VAL A 252 -7.59 6.84 -6.78
C VAL A 252 -8.39 6.14 -7.88
N ARG A 253 -9.70 5.96 -7.68
CA ARG A 253 -10.57 5.32 -8.67
C ARG A 253 -10.67 6.13 -9.97
N ALA A 254 -10.68 7.46 -9.87
CA ALA A 254 -10.69 8.34 -11.05
C ALA A 254 -9.40 8.17 -11.87
N ALA A 255 -8.24 8.13 -11.22
CA ALA A 255 -6.95 7.89 -11.89
C ALA A 255 -6.91 6.52 -12.59
N ASP A 256 -7.40 5.48 -11.91
CA ASP A 256 -7.56 4.14 -12.48
C ASP A 256 -8.47 4.15 -13.73
N ASN A 257 -9.62 4.84 -13.67
CA ASN A 257 -10.57 4.92 -14.77
C ASN A 257 -10.04 5.70 -15.98
N GLN A 258 -9.33 6.80 -15.77
CA GLN A 258 -8.70 7.56 -16.85
C GLN A 258 -7.74 6.68 -17.67
N ARG A 259 -7.03 5.77 -17.01
CA ARG A 259 -6.11 4.85 -17.66
C ARG A 259 -6.80 3.75 -18.48
N ILE A 260 -8.02 3.36 -18.11
CA ILE A 260 -8.85 2.45 -18.91
C ILE A 260 -9.29 3.16 -20.20
N GLN A 261 -9.61 4.45 -20.12
CA GLN A 261 -10.12 5.26 -21.23
C GLN A 261 -9.01 5.73 -22.18
N SER A 262 -7.76 5.83 -21.69
CA SER A 262 -6.57 6.13 -22.48
C SER A 262 -5.58 4.95 -22.44
N PRO A 263 -5.85 3.82 -23.12
CA PRO A 263 -4.83 2.80 -23.31
C PRO A 263 -3.66 3.46 -24.04
N ALA A 264 -2.43 3.28 -23.53
CA ALA A 264 -1.23 3.80 -24.17
C ALA A 264 -1.19 3.40 -25.65
N ASP A 265 -0.90 4.38 -26.52
CA ASP A 265 -0.57 4.18 -27.94
C ASP A 265 0.65 3.24 -28.10
#